data_AF-A0AAN8G1I7-F1
#
_entry.id   AF-A0AAN8G1I7-F1
#
_cell.length_a   1.000
_cell.length_b   1.000
_cell.length_c   1.000
_cell.angle_alpha   90.00
_cell.angle_beta   90.00
_cell.angle_gamma   90.00
#
_symmetry.space_group_name_H-M   'P 1'
#
loop_
_entity.id
_entity.type
_entity.pdbx_description
1 polymer ?
#
loop_
_entity_poly.entity_id
_entity_poly.type
_entity_poly.pdbx_seq_one_letter_code
_entity_poly.pdbx_strand_id
1 'polypeptide(L)'
;MSEERNEIVLELDIEVFEKSVAGSRSHLKMKLRQNPGEGPFLQLELRDRMTTHVIPIKLLKTAHWPKYDRPDLPDATMGVYFPPVKAVMRVLQSLKNVGPKNITLKVSNGGEMHIECQVKRAEITVYFSSLMNDTITEEQTQERWCSVRLPLKVIHAFFSGFMYMAHYNVLLNVLSDSDAELTLRRDGLVVSFVVRGTSDVYY
;
A
#
# COMPACT_ATOMS: atom_id res chain seq x y z
N MET A 1 -33.09 1.58 17.92
CA MET A 1 -33.41 2.38 16.72
C MET A 1 -32.33 2.06 15.70
N SER A 2 -32.70 1.57 14.52
CA SER A 2 -31.73 1.19 13.48
C SER A 2 -31.03 2.45 13.00
N GLU A 3 -29.70 2.53 13.13
CA GLU A 3 -28.93 3.50 12.35
C GLU A 3 -29.27 3.28 10.87
N GLU A 4 -29.75 4.32 10.20
CA GLU A 4 -29.89 4.30 8.74
C GLU A 4 -28.49 4.21 8.15
N ARG A 5 -28.11 2.99 7.74
CA ARG A 5 -26.83 2.75 7.06
C ARG A 5 -26.92 3.33 5.65
N ASN A 6 -26.46 4.57 5.48
CA ASN A 6 -26.43 5.30 4.22
C ASN A 6 -25.18 4.96 3.38
N GLU A 7 -24.91 3.68 3.21
CA GLU A 7 -23.71 3.18 2.51
C GLU A 7 -24.09 2.16 1.44
N ILE A 8 -23.29 2.08 0.38
CA ILE A 8 -23.41 1.07 -0.66
C ILE A 8 -22.07 0.38 -0.83
N VAL A 9 -21.99 -0.89 -0.44
CA VAL A 9 -20.79 -1.71 -0.62
C VAL A 9 -20.97 -2.60 -1.84
N LEU A 10 -20.03 -2.51 -2.78
CA LEU A 10 -20.04 -3.23 -4.04
C LEU A 10 -18.68 -3.84 -4.36
N GLU A 11 -18.71 -4.92 -5.11
CA GLU A 11 -17.54 -5.62 -5.64
C GLU A 11 -17.55 -5.47 -7.18
N LEU A 12 -16.39 -5.18 -7.75
CA LEU A 12 -16.18 -5.03 -9.19
C LEU A 12 -14.86 -5.67 -9.61
N ASP A 13 -14.74 -6.00 -10.90
CA ASP A 13 -13.49 -6.47 -11.48
C ASP A 13 -12.54 -5.29 -11.70
N ILE A 14 -11.42 -5.28 -10.97
CA ILE A 14 -10.44 -4.19 -10.98
C ILE A 14 -9.75 -4.05 -12.34
N GLU A 15 -9.52 -5.15 -13.07
CA GLU A 15 -8.88 -5.10 -14.39
C GLU A 15 -9.82 -4.53 -15.45
N VAL A 16 -11.10 -4.89 -15.39
CA VAL A 16 -12.13 -4.30 -16.24
C VAL A 16 -12.27 -2.81 -15.95
N PHE A 17 -12.26 -2.43 -14.67
CA PHE A 17 -12.28 -1.03 -14.26
C PHE A 17 -11.07 -0.25 -14.78
N GLU A 18 -9.86 -0.77 -14.56
CA GLU A 18 -8.62 -0.17 -15.04
C GLU A 18 -8.65 0.07 -16.56
N LYS A 19 -8.98 -0.98 -17.34
CA LYS A 19 -9.08 -0.88 -18.80
C LYS A 19 -10.14 0.13 -19.23
N SER A 20 -11.24 0.24 -18.49
CA SER A 20 -12.34 1.16 -18.79
C SER A 20 -12.03 2.61 -18.46
N VAL A 21 -11.02 2.90 -17.63
CA VAL A 21 -10.58 4.28 -17.33
C VAL A 21 -9.20 4.62 -17.94
N ALA A 22 -8.54 3.63 -18.54
CA ALA A 22 -7.18 3.75 -19.04
C ALA A 22 -7.02 4.89 -20.05
N GLY A 23 -6.16 5.85 -19.68
CA GLY A 23 -5.79 7.00 -20.50
C GLY A 23 -6.87 8.09 -20.61
N SER A 24 -7.88 8.11 -19.74
CA SER A 24 -8.69 9.30 -19.51
C SER A 24 -7.92 10.34 -18.70
N ARG A 25 -8.09 11.63 -18.99
CA ARG A 25 -7.24 12.71 -18.44
C ARG A 25 -7.94 13.75 -17.59
N SER A 26 -9.27 13.77 -17.45
CA SER A 26 -9.89 14.87 -16.69
C SER A 26 -11.29 14.63 -16.12
N HIS A 27 -12.21 13.96 -16.81
CA HIS A 27 -13.59 13.88 -16.34
C HIS A 27 -14.17 12.47 -16.49
N LEU A 28 -14.16 11.76 -15.36
CA LEU A 28 -14.87 10.50 -15.15
C LEU A 28 -16.18 10.78 -14.41
N LYS A 29 -17.31 10.35 -14.97
CA LYS A 29 -18.59 10.33 -14.26
C LYS A 29 -19.03 8.88 -14.05
N MET A 30 -19.30 8.53 -12.80
CA MET A 30 -19.68 7.19 -12.38
C MET A 30 -21.14 7.17 -11.98
N LYS A 31 -21.92 6.22 -12.47
CA LYS A 31 -23.34 6.06 -12.12
C LYS A 31 -23.64 4.61 -11.78
N LEU A 32 -24.15 4.36 -10.59
CA LEU A 32 -24.72 3.07 -10.24
C LEU A 32 -26.11 2.94 -10.87
N ARG A 33 -26.33 1.86 -11.62
CA ARG A 33 -27.56 1.59 -12.37
C ARG A 33 -27.93 0.11 -12.25
N GLN A 34 -29.16 -0.23 -12.63
CA GLN A 34 -29.64 -1.60 -12.68
C GLN A 34 -30.61 -1.74 -13.86
N ASN A 35 -30.41 -2.77 -14.67
CA ASN A 35 -31.33 -3.16 -15.73
C ASN A 35 -32.22 -4.31 -15.25
N PRO A 36 -33.52 -4.33 -15.63
CA PRO A 36 -34.36 -5.50 -15.41
C PRO A 36 -33.75 -6.74 -16.07
N GLY A 37 -33.48 -7.79 -15.30
CA GLY A 37 -32.96 -9.06 -15.81
C GLY A 37 -31.43 -9.18 -15.94
N GLU A 38 -30.67 -8.09 -15.92
CA GLU A 38 -29.20 -8.11 -16.13
C GLU A 38 -28.39 -7.76 -14.87
N GLY A 39 -29.05 -7.37 -13.77
CA GLY A 39 -28.41 -7.05 -12.50
C GLY A 39 -27.83 -5.62 -12.43
N PRO A 40 -27.18 -5.26 -11.31
CA PRO A 40 -26.60 -3.94 -11.11
C PRO A 40 -25.25 -3.77 -11.83
N PHE A 41 -24.98 -2.55 -12.29
CA PHE A 41 -23.74 -2.21 -12.98
C PHE A 41 -23.30 -0.78 -12.66
N LEU A 42 -22.01 -0.52 -12.87
CA LEU A 42 -21.39 0.79 -12.79
C LEU A 42 -21.15 1.33 -14.20
N GLN A 43 -21.85 2.41 -14.54
CA GLN A 43 -21.66 3.11 -15.81
C GLN A 43 -20.60 4.20 -15.65
N LEU A 44 -19.54 4.11 -16.45
CA LEU A 44 -18.44 5.06 -16.50
C LEU A 44 -18.54 5.90 -17.76
N GLU A 45 -18.71 7.20 -17.63
CA GLU A 45 -18.75 8.15 -18.74
C GLU A 45 -17.44 8.95 -18.76
N LEU A 46 -16.63 8.73 -19.80
CA LEU A 46 -15.37 9.43 -20.04
C LEU A 46 -15.62 10.57 -21.03
N ARG A 47 -15.69 11.80 -20.55
CA ARG A 47 -16.04 12.96 -21.40
C ARG A 47 -14.99 13.23 -22.48
N ASP A 48 -13.72 13.06 -22.13
CA ASP A 48 -12.59 13.31 -23.02
C ASP A 48 -12.53 12.34 -24.20
N ARG A 49 -13.15 11.17 -24.06
CA ARG A 49 -13.23 10.14 -25.11
C ARG A 49 -14.61 9.94 -25.70
N MET A 50 -15.62 10.67 -25.20
CA MET A 50 -17.03 10.44 -25.50
C MET A 50 -17.42 8.96 -25.39
N THR A 51 -16.79 8.21 -24.47
CA THR A 51 -16.97 6.77 -24.34
C THR A 51 -17.73 6.45 -23.06
N THR A 52 -18.64 5.48 -23.14
CA THR A 52 -19.36 4.96 -21.98
C THR A 52 -19.03 3.48 -21.82
N HIS A 53 -18.53 3.12 -20.64
CA HIS A 53 -18.29 1.73 -20.25
C HIS A 53 -19.33 1.29 -19.22
N VAL A 54 -19.74 0.03 -19.31
CA VAL A 54 -20.64 -0.60 -18.34
C VAL A 54 -19.89 -1.75 -17.70
N ILE A 55 -19.74 -1.68 -16.38
CA ILE A 55 -19.02 -2.69 -15.59
C ILE A 55 -20.04 -3.41 -14.71
N PRO A 56 -20.28 -4.71 -14.90
CA PRO A 56 -21.09 -5.50 -13.99
C PRO A 56 -20.53 -5.40 -12.57
N ILE A 57 -21.42 -5.23 -11.58
CA ILE A 57 -21.01 -5.20 -10.17
C ILE A 57 -21.83 -6.20 -9.36
N LYS A 58 -21.34 -6.50 -8.17
CA LYS A 58 -22.06 -7.29 -7.17
C LYS A 58 -22.31 -6.43 -5.95
N LEU A 59 -23.59 -6.16 -5.66
CA LEU A 59 -23.99 -5.49 -4.43
C LEU A 59 -23.86 -6.46 -3.26
N LEU A 60 -23.18 -6.02 -2.20
CA LEU A 60 -22.94 -6.84 -1.02
C LEU A 60 -24.06 -6.63 -0.01
N LYS A 61 -24.59 -7.74 0.52
CA LYS A 61 -25.54 -7.72 1.63
C LYS A 61 -24.87 -7.17 2.89
N THR A 62 -25.60 -6.39 3.69
CA THR A 62 -25.13 -5.76 4.94
C THR A 62 -24.47 -6.74 5.92
N ALA A 63 -24.94 -7.99 5.95
CA ALA A 63 -24.34 -9.05 6.77
C ALA A 63 -22.87 -9.38 6.43
N HIS A 64 -22.40 -9.02 5.23
CA HIS A 64 -21.04 -9.27 4.78
C HIS A 64 -20.13 -8.05 4.86
N TRP A 65 -20.68 -6.85 5.09
CA TRP A 65 -19.89 -5.60 5.10
C TRP A 65 -18.73 -5.62 6.10
N PRO A 66 -18.87 -6.17 7.32
CA PRO A 66 -17.75 -6.22 8.28
C PRO A 66 -16.50 -6.95 7.78
N LYS A 67 -16.60 -7.76 6.72
CA LYS A 67 -15.44 -8.44 6.11
C LYS A 67 -14.58 -7.51 5.25
N TYR A 68 -15.11 -6.34 4.89
CA TYR A 68 -14.48 -5.35 4.04
C TYR A 68 -14.08 -4.09 4.82
N ASP A 69 -14.41 -4.04 6.11
CA ASP A 69 -13.91 -3.00 6.99
C ASP A 69 -12.38 -3.08 7.08
N ARG A 70 -11.76 -1.92 7.20
CA ARG A 70 -10.33 -1.84 7.45
C ARG A 70 -10.03 -2.63 8.74
N PRO A 71 -9.05 -3.54 8.74
CA PRO A 71 -8.70 -4.27 9.95
C PRO A 71 -8.18 -3.32 11.01
N ASP A 72 -8.52 -3.59 12.27
CA ASP A 72 -7.89 -2.92 13.41
C ASP A 72 -6.40 -3.28 13.41
N LEU A 73 -5.56 -2.26 13.26
CA LEU A 73 -4.11 -2.40 13.30
C LEU A 73 -3.62 -2.01 14.69
N PRO A 74 -2.60 -2.70 15.23
CA PRO A 74 -1.95 -2.24 16.45
C PRO A 74 -1.29 -0.88 16.23
N ASP A 75 -1.03 -0.16 17.32
CA ASP A 75 -0.29 1.09 17.26
C ASP A 75 1.11 0.87 16.67
N ALA A 76 1.51 1.77 15.77
CA ALA A 76 2.83 1.69 15.16
C ALA A 76 3.92 1.94 16.21
N THR A 77 4.89 1.03 16.29
CA THR A 77 6.09 1.21 17.13
C THR A 77 6.94 2.36 16.61
N MET A 78 6.99 2.55 15.29
CA MET A 78 7.70 3.65 14.64
C MET A 78 7.15 3.94 13.25
N GLY A 79 7.12 5.22 12.88
CA GLY A 79 6.70 5.72 11.58
C GLY A 79 7.83 6.51 10.93
N VAL A 80 8.40 5.99 9.83
CA VAL A 80 9.51 6.63 9.11
C VAL A 80 9.18 6.74 7.63
N TYR A 81 9.38 7.92 7.04
CA TYR A 81 9.20 8.10 5.61
C TYR A 81 10.35 7.46 4.84
N PHE A 82 10.01 6.68 3.81
CA PHE A 82 11.00 6.13 2.90
C PHE A 82 11.78 7.23 2.18
N PRO A 83 13.03 6.95 1.76
CA PRO A 83 13.72 7.73 0.75
C PRO A 83 12.88 7.84 -0.54
N PRO A 84 13.25 8.73 -1.47
CA PRO A 84 12.55 8.86 -2.75
C PRO A 84 12.37 7.51 -3.46
N VAL A 85 11.17 7.24 -3.95
CA VAL A 85 10.76 5.94 -4.56
C VAL A 85 11.78 5.45 -5.61
N LYS A 86 12.35 6.35 -6.42
CA LYS A 86 13.37 6.00 -7.42
C LYS A 86 14.66 5.45 -6.80
N ALA A 87 15.07 5.95 -5.65
CA ALA A 87 16.25 5.45 -4.93
C ALA A 87 15.96 4.06 -4.34
N VAL A 88 14.83 3.92 -3.67
CA VAL A 88 14.38 2.63 -3.11
C VAL A 88 14.25 1.57 -4.21
N MET A 89 13.63 1.89 -5.35
CA MET A 89 13.48 0.97 -6.46
C MET A 89 14.81 0.49 -7.06
N ARG A 90 15.82 1.36 -7.16
CA ARG A 90 17.16 0.96 -7.62
C ARG A 90 17.80 -0.08 -6.70
N VAL A 91 17.60 0.08 -5.39
CA VAL A 91 18.08 -0.87 -4.38
C VAL A 91 17.31 -2.18 -4.49
N LEU A 92 15.97 -2.14 -4.44
CA LEU A 92 15.13 -3.34 -4.51
C LEU A 92 15.37 -4.14 -5.79
N GLN A 93 15.59 -3.47 -6.93
CA GLN A 93 15.91 -4.13 -8.20
C GLN A 93 17.27 -4.82 -8.15
N SER A 94 18.28 -4.18 -7.57
CA SER A 94 19.60 -4.79 -7.36
C SER A 94 19.50 -6.02 -6.45
N LEU A 95 18.78 -5.90 -5.33
CA LEU A 95 18.58 -7.02 -4.40
C LEU A 95 17.86 -8.20 -5.08
N LYS A 96 16.84 -7.94 -5.90
CA LYS A 96 16.11 -8.98 -6.63
C LYS A 96 17.03 -9.81 -7.54
N ASN A 97 18.08 -9.20 -8.10
CA ASN A 97 19.06 -9.90 -8.93
C ASN A 97 19.99 -10.81 -8.10
N VAL A 98 20.26 -10.47 -6.83
CA VAL A 98 21.06 -11.31 -5.92
C VAL A 98 20.21 -12.43 -5.29
N GLY A 99 18.89 -12.28 -5.28
CA GLY A 99 17.92 -13.34 -5.00
C GLY A 99 17.56 -13.64 -3.53
N PRO A 100 17.71 -12.75 -2.52
CA PRO A 100 17.13 -12.99 -1.21
C PRO A 100 15.59 -12.98 -1.32
N LYS A 101 14.93 -13.85 -0.56
CA LYS A 101 13.46 -13.91 -0.52
C LYS A 101 12.86 -12.80 0.33
N ASN A 102 13.53 -12.45 1.42
CA ASN A 102 13.10 -11.50 2.43
C ASN A 102 14.15 -10.41 2.60
N ILE A 103 13.70 -9.21 2.95
CA ILE A 103 14.54 -8.09 3.40
C ILE A 103 14.12 -7.70 4.81
N THR A 104 15.08 -7.21 5.60
CA THR A 104 14.83 -6.57 6.89
C THR A 104 14.95 -5.08 6.71
N LEU A 105 13.91 -4.34 7.06
CA LEU A 105 13.93 -2.88 7.14
C LEU A 105 14.17 -2.52 8.60
N LYS A 106 15.35 -2.00 8.93
CA LYS A 106 15.61 -1.39 10.24
C LYS A 106 15.41 0.12 10.13
N VAL A 107 14.75 0.72 11.10
CA VAL A 107 14.53 2.17 11.12
C VAL A 107 14.78 2.73 12.50
N SER A 108 15.24 3.97 12.55
CA SER A 108 15.50 4.69 13.79
C SER A 108 14.63 5.95 13.91
N ASN A 109 14.32 6.32 15.16
CA ASN A 109 13.69 7.61 15.45
C ASN A 109 14.63 8.81 15.20
N GLY A 110 15.90 8.56 14.83
CA GLY A 110 16.85 9.56 14.34
C GLY A 110 16.77 9.83 12.83
N GLY A 111 15.92 9.10 12.09
CA GLY A 111 15.72 9.31 10.65
C GLY A 111 16.71 8.51 9.80
N GLU A 112 17.14 7.34 10.31
CA GLU A 112 17.94 6.39 9.57
C GLU A 112 17.10 5.16 9.18
N MET A 113 17.40 4.59 8.02
CA MET A 113 16.80 3.35 7.54
C MET A 113 17.87 2.46 6.92
N HIS A 114 17.91 1.20 7.35
CA HIS A 114 18.74 0.16 6.76
C HIS A 114 17.88 -0.87 6.04
N ILE A 115 18.24 -1.17 4.79
CA ILE A 115 17.70 -2.31 4.06
C ILE A 115 18.75 -3.42 4.11
N GLU A 116 18.46 -4.45 4.89
CA GLU A 116 19.34 -5.58 5.14
C GLU A 116 18.81 -6.85 4.45
N CYS A 117 19.71 -7.66 3.91
CA CYS A 117 19.36 -9.01 3.49
C CYS A 117 20.56 -9.96 3.54
N GLN A 118 20.23 -11.23 3.76
CA GLN A 118 21.20 -12.32 3.83
C GLN A 118 21.11 -13.13 2.54
N VAL A 119 22.25 -13.31 1.88
CA VAL A 119 22.42 -14.20 0.73
C VAL A 119 23.49 -15.25 1.07
N LYS A 120 23.58 -16.33 0.29
CA LYS A 120 24.32 -17.56 0.66
C LYS A 120 25.76 -17.36 1.19
N ARG A 121 26.44 -16.26 0.84
CA ARG A 121 27.84 -15.99 1.22
C ARG A 121 28.10 -14.53 1.62
N ALA A 122 27.06 -13.72 1.77
CA ALA A 122 27.23 -12.30 2.07
C ALA A 122 25.99 -11.75 2.78
N GLU A 123 26.25 -10.77 3.62
CA GLU A 123 25.24 -9.86 4.13
C GLU A 123 25.33 -8.56 3.33
N ILE A 124 24.16 -8.05 2.92
CA ILE A 124 24.07 -6.78 2.21
C ILE A 124 23.25 -5.84 3.08
N THR A 125 23.84 -4.69 3.40
CA THR A 125 23.17 -3.60 4.11
C THR A 125 23.27 -2.33 3.29
N VAL A 126 22.13 -1.69 3.04
CA VAL A 126 22.03 -0.40 2.37
C VAL A 126 21.53 0.63 3.35
N TYR A 127 22.25 1.74 3.46
CA TYR A 127 22.02 2.79 4.45
C TYR A 127 21.34 4.00 3.80
N PHE A 128 20.32 4.51 4.47
CA PHE A 128 19.68 5.78 4.20
C PHE A 128 19.62 6.61 5.47
N SER A 129 19.89 7.90 5.36
CA SER A 129 19.91 8.84 6.48
C SER A 129 19.09 10.08 6.15
N SER A 130 18.86 10.93 7.16
CA SER A 130 18.15 12.20 7.02
C SER A 130 16.71 12.05 6.52
N LEU A 131 16.05 10.98 6.97
CA LEU A 131 14.64 10.72 6.70
C LEU A 131 13.75 11.44 7.71
N MET A 132 12.55 11.79 7.27
CA MET A 132 11.52 12.35 8.15
C MET A 132 10.85 11.24 8.95
N ASN A 133 10.53 11.52 10.21
CA ASN A 133 9.82 10.59 11.10
C ASN A 133 8.46 11.16 11.48
N ASP A 134 7.43 10.32 11.44
CA ASP A 134 6.05 10.66 11.83
C ASP A 134 5.81 10.41 13.34
N THR A 135 6.67 9.61 14.00
CA THR A 135 6.52 9.19 15.40
C THR A 135 7.39 9.92 16.42
N ILE A 136 8.17 10.93 16.01
CA ILE A 136 8.93 11.73 16.98
C ILE A 136 7.96 12.67 17.69
N THR A 137 7.70 12.39 18.97
CA THR A 137 7.30 13.42 19.93
C THR A 137 8.57 14.09 20.48
N GLU A 138 8.51 15.40 20.77
CA GLU A 138 9.65 16.22 21.21
C GLU A 138 10.41 15.66 22.45
N GLU A 139 9.83 14.67 23.13
CA GLU A 139 10.35 14.03 24.34
C GLU A 139 11.32 12.86 24.08
N GLN A 140 11.46 12.38 22.83
CA GLN A 140 12.32 11.23 22.52
C GLN A 140 13.79 11.65 22.31
N THR A 141 14.54 11.75 23.41
CA THR A 141 15.98 12.11 23.38
C THR A 141 16.92 10.93 23.15
N GLN A 142 16.46 9.69 23.36
CA GLN A 142 17.26 8.48 23.15
C GLN A 142 17.00 7.86 21.79
N GLU A 143 18.08 7.49 21.11
CA GLU A 143 18.04 6.76 19.85
C GLU A 143 17.43 5.37 20.06
N ARG A 144 16.38 5.07 19.29
CA ARG A 144 15.67 3.80 19.30
C ARG A 144 15.64 3.25 17.89
N TRP A 145 15.82 1.95 17.79
CA TRP A 145 15.75 1.19 16.55
C TRP A 145 14.61 0.19 16.63
N CYS A 146 13.91 0.00 15.51
CA CYS A 146 13.01 -1.12 15.32
C CYS A 146 13.28 -1.76 13.96
N SER A 147 12.83 -2.98 13.77
CA SER A 147 13.06 -3.72 12.53
C SER A 147 11.83 -4.50 12.12
N VAL A 148 11.61 -4.62 10.81
CA VAL A 148 10.56 -5.47 10.26
C VAL A 148 11.09 -6.29 9.10
N ARG A 149 10.78 -7.59 9.08
CA ARG A 149 11.21 -8.51 8.02
C ARG A 149 10.07 -8.81 7.05
N LEU A 150 10.23 -8.39 5.80
CA LEU A 150 9.16 -8.42 4.79
C LEU A 150 9.59 -9.15 3.51
N PRO A 151 8.66 -9.76 2.75
CA PRO A 151 9.00 -10.41 1.50
C PRO A 151 9.45 -9.40 0.45
N LEU A 152 10.65 -9.59 -0.11
CA LEU A 152 11.24 -8.68 -1.11
C LEU A 152 10.30 -8.49 -2.31
N LYS A 153 9.65 -9.57 -2.75
CA LYS A 153 8.71 -9.55 -3.87
C LYS A 153 7.53 -8.60 -3.62
N VAL A 154 7.01 -8.54 -2.41
CA VAL A 154 5.86 -7.70 -2.06
C VAL A 154 6.27 -6.24 -2.00
N ILE A 155 7.40 -5.94 -1.36
CA ILE A 155 7.94 -4.56 -1.28
C ILE A 155 8.32 -4.05 -2.68
N HIS A 156 8.99 -4.87 -3.49
CA HIS A 156 9.30 -4.52 -4.88
C HIS A 156 8.02 -4.27 -5.71
N ALA A 157 7.00 -5.12 -5.57
CA ALA A 157 5.73 -4.95 -6.28
C ALA A 157 5.02 -3.65 -5.88
N PHE A 158 4.99 -3.32 -4.58
CA PHE A 158 4.42 -2.06 -4.09
C PHE A 158 5.12 -0.86 -4.74
N PHE A 159 6.44 -0.73 -4.59
CA PHE A 159 7.15 0.44 -5.14
C PHE A 159 7.14 0.48 -6.68
N SER A 160 7.12 -0.68 -7.34
CA SER A 160 6.95 -0.75 -8.79
C SER A 160 5.56 -0.26 -9.23
N GLY A 161 4.51 -0.63 -8.49
CA GLY A 161 3.13 -0.22 -8.75
C GLY A 161 2.87 1.27 -8.50
N PHE A 162 3.75 1.96 -7.77
CA PHE A 162 3.66 3.40 -7.50
C PHE A 162 4.80 4.21 -8.13
N MET A 163 5.50 3.67 -9.13
CA MET A 163 6.64 4.36 -9.74
C MET A 163 6.26 5.68 -10.43
N TYR A 164 5.04 5.78 -10.98
CA TYR A 164 4.48 7.03 -11.53
C TYR A 164 4.14 8.06 -10.45
N MET A 165 4.04 7.61 -9.19
CA MET A 165 3.90 8.43 -7.99
C MET A 165 5.26 8.67 -7.30
N ALA A 166 6.37 8.70 -8.04
CA ALA A 166 7.71 8.80 -7.45
C ALA A 166 8.01 10.09 -6.66
N HIS A 167 7.15 11.12 -6.78
CA HIS A 167 7.26 12.37 -6.03
C HIS A 167 6.58 12.32 -4.66
N TYR A 168 5.87 11.24 -4.35
CA TYR A 168 5.17 11.08 -3.08
C TYR A 168 6.03 10.35 -2.06
N ASN A 169 5.89 10.78 -0.81
CA ASN A 169 6.52 10.10 0.32
C ASN A 169 5.68 8.87 0.69
N VAL A 170 6.36 7.75 0.89
CA VAL A 170 5.75 6.53 1.43
C VAL A 170 6.11 6.46 2.90
N LEU A 171 5.12 6.39 3.78
CA LEU A 171 5.32 6.17 5.21
C LEU A 171 5.40 4.67 5.50
N LEU A 172 6.46 4.24 6.17
CA LEU A 172 6.57 2.93 6.78
C LEU A 172 6.12 3.02 8.24
N ASN A 173 5.02 2.35 8.58
CA ASN A 173 4.62 2.10 9.95
C ASN A 173 5.05 0.69 10.34
N VAL A 174 5.99 0.57 11.27
CA VAL A 174 6.40 -0.72 11.85
C VAL A 174 5.39 -1.10 12.92
N LEU A 175 4.64 -2.17 12.68
CA LEU A 175 3.59 -2.66 13.59
C LEU A 175 4.14 -3.74 14.53
N SER A 176 5.01 -4.60 14.01
CA SER A 176 5.73 -5.66 14.72
C SER A 176 7.01 -6.04 13.97
N ASP A 177 7.76 -7.02 14.47
CA ASP A 177 8.95 -7.55 13.78
C ASP A 177 8.63 -8.23 12.43
N SER A 178 7.37 -8.62 12.21
CA SER A 178 6.90 -9.24 10.97
C SER A 178 5.90 -8.41 10.19
N ASP A 179 5.23 -7.44 10.81
CA ASP A 179 4.13 -6.72 10.16
C ASP A 179 4.44 -5.23 10.01
N ALA A 180 4.13 -4.71 8.83
CA ALA A 180 4.24 -3.29 8.56
C ALA A 180 3.04 -2.79 7.75
N GLU A 181 2.75 -1.52 7.90
CA GLU A 181 1.84 -0.79 7.03
C GLU A 181 2.64 0.19 6.17
N LEU A 182 2.42 0.14 4.86
CA LEU A 182 2.93 1.11 3.89
C LEU A 182 1.80 2.08 3.53
N THR A 183 1.95 3.35 3.87
CA THR A 183 0.93 4.37 3.63
C THR A 183 1.42 5.39 2.60
N LEU A 184 0.62 5.61 1.55
CA LEU A 184 0.80 6.66 0.57
C LEU A 184 -0.30 7.71 0.74
N ARG A 185 0.09 8.97 0.93
CA ARG A 185 -0.83 10.10 1.12
C ARG A 185 -0.69 11.10 -0.03
N ARG A 186 -1.82 11.54 -0.59
CA ARG A 186 -1.89 12.57 -1.64
C ARG A 186 -3.22 13.30 -1.60
N ASP A 187 -3.23 14.62 -1.48
CA ASP A 187 -4.41 15.48 -1.70
C ASP A 187 -5.69 14.99 -0.96
N GLY A 188 -5.53 14.49 0.27
CA GLY A 188 -6.61 13.90 1.08
C GLY A 188 -6.93 12.42 0.79
N LEU A 189 -6.35 11.84 -0.26
CA LEU A 189 -6.38 10.40 -0.54
C LEU A 189 -5.31 9.68 0.29
N VAL A 190 -5.70 8.56 0.88
CA VAL A 190 -4.81 7.66 1.63
C VAL A 190 -4.97 6.27 1.06
N VAL A 191 -3.86 5.67 0.63
CA VAL A 191 -3.81 4.25 0.28
C VAL A 191 -2.87 3.58 1.27
N SER A 192 -3.34 2.52 1.91
CA SER A 192 -2.60 1.76 2.90
C SER A 192 -2.49 0.30 2.47
N PHE A 193 -1.31 -0.27 2.64
CA PHE A 193 -1.01 -1.68 2.39
C PHE A 193 -0.44 -2.30 3.65
N VAL A 194 -1.15 -3.26 4.22
CA VAL A 194 -0.64 -4.08 5.32
C VAL A 194 0.15 -5.22 4.72
N VAL A 195 1.45 -5.24 5.00
CA VAL A 195 2.37 -6.28 4.55
C VAL A 195 2.74 -7.15 5.74
N ARG A 196 2.40 -8.44 5.64
CA ARG A 196 2.82 -9.44 6.63
C ARG A 196 4.07 -10.17 6.15
N GLY A 197 5.04 -10.26 7.03
CA GLY A 197 6.25 -11.05 6.92
C GLY A 197 5.93 -12.53 6.95
N THR A 198 6.83 -13.33 6.38
CA THR A 198 6.80 -14.78 6.56
C THR A 198 7.60 -15.13 7.80
N SER A 199 6.96 -15.78 8.78
CA SER A 199 7.64 -16.48 9.86
C SER A 199 8.43 -17.63 9.22
N ASP A 200 9.72 -17.42 8.95
CA ASP A 200 10.59 -18.55 8.65
C ASP A 200 10.81 -19.26 9.99
N VAL A 201 10.03 -20.33 10.24
CA VAL A 201 10.40 -21.35 11.22
C VAL A 201 11.69 -21.97 10.71
N TYR A 202 12.82 -21.56 11.26
CA TYR A 202 14.09 -22.26 11.04
C TYR A 202 13.92 -23.68 11.62
N TYR A 203 14.00 -24.68 10.76
CA TYR A 203 14.41 -26.05 11.12
C TYR A 203 15.87 -26.23 10.72
#